data_AF-K9Q5D5-F1
#
_entry.id   AF-K9Q5D5-F1
#
_cell.length_a   1.000
_cell.length_b   1.000
_cell.length_c   1.000
_cell.angle_alpha   90.00
_cell.angle_beta   90.00
_cell.angle_gamma   90.00
#
_symmetry.space_group_name_H-M   'P 1'
#
loop_
_entity.id
_entity.type
_entity.pdbx_description
1 polymer ?
#
loop_
_entity_poly.entity_id
_entity_poly.type
_entity_poly.pdbx_seq_one_letter_code
_entity_poly.pdbx_strand_id
1 'polypeptide(L)'
;MNYFPSVIPGVITSISLSLISLPVLAQSIPDGTTLTDVLPNQMVQGDLAESITGGFSLNGSTIHSFRDFNIDLGQRVYFQNLVGIDNIIARITGNNGSNIFGTLGVDGGANLFLINPNGITFGVEASLDLRGSLFATTATDIELNDGSLLNISSAAPDALLSIDPNAIFPNALRNYQGSIQSFADLTINESQSLSLVADVVEMKMSGLGSQVGIQDETSFFFDKPVVKRH
;
A
#
# COMPACT_ATOMS: atom_id res chain seq x y z
N MET A 1 18.88 83.65 4.05
CA MET A 1 19.57 82.47 3.50
C MET A 1 18.77 81.26 3.93
N ASN A 2 17.89 80.76 3.06
CA ASN A 2 16.98 79.67 3.38
C ASN A 2 17.45 78.42 2.64
N TYR A 3 17.82 77.39 3.38
CA TYR A 3 18.22 76.08 2.87
C TYR A 3 16.98 75.17 2.89
N PHE A 4 16.52 74.71 1.72
CA PHE A 4 15.52 73.66 1.61
C PHE A 4 16.22 72.40 1.08
N PRO A 5 16.17 71.25 1.78
CA PRO A 5 16.68 70.00 1.24
C PRO A 5 15.60 69.34 0.36
N SER A 6 16.03 68.85 -0.80
CA SER A 6 15.24 68.06 -1.73
C SER A 6 15.07 66.63 -1.22
N VAL A 7 13.82 66.16 -1.09
CA VAL A 7 13.51 64.77 -0.76
C VAL A 7 13.34 63.99 -2.06
N ILE A 8 14.16 62.96 -2.28
CA ILE A 8 14.05 62.05 -3.44
C ILE A 8 13.02 60.96 -3.08
N PRO A 9 11.96 60.72 -3.89
CA PRO A 9 11.01 59.65 -3.60
C PRO A 9 11.66 58.29 -3.89
N GLY A 10 11.73 57.43 -2.86
CA GLY A 10 12.19 56.05 -2.99
C GLY A 10 11.14 55.19 -3.70
N VAL A 11 11.56 54.47 -4.73
CA VAL A 11 10.77 53.46 -5.43
C VAL A 11 10.71 52.19 -4.57
N ILE A 12 9.50 51.80 -4.15
CA ILE A 12 9.28 50.51 -3.46
C ILE A 12 9.05 49.45 -4.55
N THR A 13 10.07 48.67 -4.88
CA THR A 13 9.92 47.46 -5.68
C THR A 13 9.45 46.32 -4.78
N SER A 14 8.19 45.91 -4.95
CA SER A 14 7.64 44.72 -4.33
C SER A 14 8.30 43.47 -4.95
N ILE A 15 9.13 42.79 -4.18
CA ILE A 15 9.66 41.47 -4.53
C ILE A 15 8.55 40.45 -4.28
N SER A 16 7.95 39.92 -5.33
CA SER A 16 6.99 38.82 -5.24
C SER A 16 7.77 37.53 -4.97
N LEU A 17 7.62 36.96 -3.78
CA LEU A 17 8.28 35.72 -3.38
C LEU A 17 7.50 34.54 -3.96
N SER A 18 7.92 34.05 -5.13
CA SER A 18 7.40 32.80 -5.69
C SER A 18 7.82 31.64 -4.79
N LEU A 19 6.84 30.99 -4.14
CA LEU A 19 7.04 29.74 -3.42
C LEU A 19 7.48 28.67 -4.42
N ILE A 20 8.77 28.37 -4.45
CA ILE A 20 9.31 27.23 -5.19
C ILE A 20 8.91 25.99 -4.40
N SER A 21 7.93 25.23 -4.91
CA SER A 21 7.58 23.92 -4.36
C SER A 21 8.80 23.02 -4.48
N LEU A 22 9.43 22.69 -3.36
CA LEU A 22 10.47 21.66 -3.34
C LEU A 22 9.78 20.31 -3.59
N PRO A 23 10.34 19.43 -4.45
CA PRO A 23 9.81 18.09 -4.58
C PRO A 23 9.87 17.43 -3.21
N VAL A 24 8.71 17.04 -2.68
CA VAL A 24 8.62 16.14 -1.54
C VAL A 24 9.44 14.90 -1.89
N LEU A 25 10.40 14.54 -1.05
CA LEU A 25 11.12 13.28 -1.21
C LEU A 25 10.08 12.15 -1.10
N ALA A 26 10.01 11.34 -2.15
CA ALA A 26 9.27 10.08 -2.18
C ALA A 26 9.41 9.32 -0.85
N GLN A 27 8.30 9.01 -0.18
CA GLN A 27 8.30 8.25 1.07
C GLN A 27 8.41 6.72 0.85
N SER A 28 8.49 6.30 -0.42
CA SER A 28 8.78 4.93 -0.84
C SER A 28 10.30 4.74 -0.94
N ILE A 29 10.88 4.01 0.02
CA ILE A 29 12.32 3.76 0.09
C ILE A 29 12.57 2.26 -0.10
N PRO A 30 13.10 1.82 -1.26
CA PRO A 30 13.50 0.43 -1.47
C PRO A 30 14.51 -0.05 -0.42
N ASP A 31 14.45 -1.33 -0.05
CA ASP A 31 15.45 -1.93 0.86
C ASP A 31 16.70 -2.45 0.14
N GLY A 32 16.68 -2.47 -1.20
CA GLY A 32 17.78 -2.91 -2.05
C GLY A 32 17.78 -4.40 -2.39
N THR A 33 16.83 -5.20 -1.89
CA THR A 33 16.81 -6.66 -2.09
C THR A 33 16.15 -7.11 -3.39
N THR A 34 15.29 -6.28 -3.99
CA THR A 34 14.48 -6.64 -5.18
C THR A 34 14.76 -5.77 -6.41
N LEU A 35 15.85 -4.98 -6.44
CA LEU A 35 16.13 -4.04 -7.55
C LEU A 35 14.89 -3.19 -7.91
N THR A 36 14.19 -2.72 -6.89
CA THR A 36 13.01 -1.88 -7.05
C THR A 36 13.44 -0.45 -7.30
N ASP A 37 12.89 0.14 -8.36
CA ASP A 37 13.12 1.53 -8.73
C ASP A 37 11.88 2.36 -8.41
N VAL A 38 12.11 3.56 -7.88
CA VAL A 38 11.07 4.55 -7.58
C VAL A 38 11.32 5.76 -8.44
N LEU A 39 10.46 5.97 -9.43
CA LEU A 39 10.59 7.03 -10.44
C LEU A 39 9.57 8.13 -10.15
N PRO A 40 9.98 9.33 -9.71
CA PRO A 40 9.05 10.43 -9.50
C PRO A 40 8.61 11.06 -10.82
N ASN A 41 7.49 11.80 -10.79
CA ASN A 41 6.98 12.64 -11.89
C ASN A 41 6.79 11.89 -13.22
N GLN A 42 6.33 10.65 -13.16
CA GLN A 42 5.96 9.88 -14.35
C GLN A 42 4.51 10.17 -14.74
N MET A 43 4.22 10.20 -16.03
CA MET A 43 2.86 10.32 -16.54
C MET A 43 2.16 8.96 -16.43
N VAL A 44 1.20 8.83 -15.52
CA VAL A 44 0.41 7.62 -15.31
C VAL A 44 -1.07 7.97 -15.40
N GLN A 45 -1.76 7.33 -16.35
CA GLN A 45 -3.17 7.57 -16.67
C GLN A 45 -3.53 9.06 -16.93
N GLY A 46 -2.59 9.81 -17.52
CA GLY A 46 -2.82 11.21 -17.93
C GLY A 46 -2.40 12.28 -16.91
N ASP A 47 -1.97 11.88 -15.70
CA ASP A 47 -1.52 12.80 -14.65
C ASP A 47 -0.18 12.36 -14.06
N LEU A 48 0.52 13.27 -13.37
CA LEU A 48 1.79 12.96 -12.70
C LEU A 48 1.59 12.01 -11.53
N ALA A 49 2.51 11.07 -11.37
CA ALA A 49 2.59 10.12 -10.27
C ALA A 49 4.04 9.70 -10.02
N GLU A 50 4.28 9.11 -8.87
CA GLU A 50 5.44 8.26 -8.63
C GLU A 50 5.15 6.85 -9.18
N SER A 51 6.08 6.32 -9.97
CA SER A 51 5.98 4.99 -10.56
C SER A 51 6.98 4.04 -9.90
N ILE A 52 6.48 2.92 -9.40
CA ILE A 52 7.28 1.83 -8.87
C ILE A 52 7.50 0.83 -9.99
N THR A 53 8.77 0.63 -10.36
CA THR A 53 9.19 -0.25 -11.45
C THR A 53 10.28 -1.23 -10.99
N GLY A 54 10.75 -2.08 -11.90
CA GLY A 54 11.73 -3.13 -11.57
C GLY A 54 11.10 -4.20 -10.70
N GLY A 55 11.77 -4.58 -9.61
CA GLY A 55 11.33 -5.68 -8.75
C GLY A 55 11.94 -7.03 -9.14
N PHE A 56 11.65 -8.05 -8.34
CA PHE A 56 12.01 -9.43 -8.64
C PHE A 56 10.76 -10.18 -9.09
N SER A 57 10.79 -10.79 -10.28
CA SER A 57 9.62 -11.46 -10.86
C SER A 57 9.85 -12.95 -11.05
N LEU A 58 8.85 -13.75 -10.65
CA LEU A 58 8.84 -15.21 -10.80
C LEU A 58 7.38 -15.69 -10.74
N ASN A 59 7.04 -16.72 -11.52
CA ASN A 59 5.72 -17.39 -11.50
C ASN A 59 4.51 -16.44 -11.62
N GLY A 60 4.56 -15.48 -12.56
CA GLY A 60 3.46 -14.53 -12.78
C GLY A 60 3.26 -13.53 -11.63
N SER A 61 4.24 -13.41 -10.74
CA SER A 61 4.21 -12.48 -9.62
C SER A 61 5.49 -11.62 -9.62
N THR A 62 5.38 -10.39 -9.12
CA THR A 62 6.52 -9.51 -8.88
C THR A 62 6.53 -9.07 -7.42
N ILE A 63 7.69 -9.12 -6.77
CA ILE A 63 7.88 -8.56 -5.43
C ILE A 63 8.74 -7.29 -5.48
N HIS A 64 8.27 -6.28 -4.75
CA HIS A 64 8.96 -5.04 -4.43
C HIS A 64 9.16 -4.99 -2.91
N SER A 65 10.40 -4.84 -2.47
CA SER A 65 10.75 -4.74 -1.06
C SER A 65 11.20 -3.33 -0.71
N PHE A 66 10.57 -2.79 0.32
CA PHE A 66 10.76 -1.43 0.81
C PHE A 66 11.22 -1.46 2.25
N ARG A 67 12.17 -0.59 2.60
CA ARG A 67 12.42 -0.25 3.99
C ARG A 67 11.24 0.54 4.56
N ASP A 68 10.76 1.52 3.80
CA ASP A 68 9.65 2.40 4.17
C ASP A 68 8.74 2.57 2.95
N PHE A 69 7.42 2.53 3.15
CA PHE A 69 6.46 2.76 2.07
C PHE A 69 5.26 3.55 2.62
N ASN A 70 5.09 4.76 2.12
CA ASN A 70 4.02 5.67 2.49
C ASN A 70 3.60 6.49 1.26
N ILE A 71 2.40 7.05 1.30
CA ILE A 71 1.83 7.88 0.24
C ILE A 71 1.26 9.13 0.89
N ASP A 72 1.83 10.29 0.57
CA ASP A 72 1.38 11.56 1.12
C ASP A 72 0.03 12.03 0.56
N LEU A 73 -0.58 12.98 1.25
CA LEU A 73 -1.79 13.66 0.80
C LEU A 73 -1.59 14.27 -0.60
N GLY A 74 -2.50 13.95 -1.53
CA GLY A 74 -2.41 14.40 -2.92
C GLY A 74 -1.30 13.72 -3.74
N GLN A 75 -0.47 12.86 -3.14
CA GLN A 75 0.49 12.05 -3.88
C GLN A 75 -0.24 10.88 -4.56
N ARG A 76 0.27 10.50 -5.72
CA ARG A 76 -0.16 9.33 -6.49
C ARG A 76 1.03 8.39 -6.62
N VAL A 77 0.91 7.15 -6.16
CA VAL A 77 1.93 6.11 -6.31
C VAL A 77 1.32 4.92 -7.05
N TYR A 78 1.95 4.51 -8.15
CA TYR A 78 1.49 3.42 -8.99
C TYR A 78 2.56 2.35 -9.15
N PHE A 79 2.17 1.10 -8.95
CA PHE A 79 2.98 -0.04 -9.36
C PHE A 79 2.80 -0.30 -10.86
N GLN A 80 3.89 -0.39 -11.61
CA GLN A 80 3.84 -0.78 -13.01
C GLN A 80 3.51 -2.27 -13.13
N ASN A 81 2.44 -2.59 -13.88
CA ASN A 81 2.09 -3.97 -14.17
C ASN A 81 2.75 -4.43 -15.49
N LEU A 82 3.78 -5.27 -15.38
CA LEU A 82 4.38 -5.90 -16.56
C LEU A 82 3.45 -6.97 -17.15
N VAL A 83 3.58 -7.22 -18.45
CA VAL A 83 2.81 -8.25 -19.16
C VAL A 83 3.07 -9.62 -18.53
N GLY A 84 2.00 -10.37 -18.23
CA GLY A 84 2.07 -11.69 -17.63
C GLY A 84 2.31 -11.70 -16.11
N ILE A 85 2.22 -10.54 -15.46
CA ILE A 85 2.19 -10.44 -13.99
C ILE A 85 0.74 -10.29 -13.53
N ASP A 86 0.28 -11.27 -12.76
CA ASP A 86 -1.05 -11.31 -12.15
C ASP A 86 -1.04 -10.77 -10.72
N ASN A 87 0.11 -10.83 -10.03
CA ASN A 87 0.24 -10.39 -8.64
C ASN A 87 1.46 -9.50 -8.42
N ILE A 88 1.28 -8.44 -7.64
CA ILE A 88 2.33 -7.55 -7.19
C ILE A 88 2.36 -7.62 -5.67
N ILE A 89 3.52 -7.93 -5.09
CA ILE A 89 3.73 -7.98 -3.65
C ILE A 89 4.59 -6.78 -3.26
N ALA A 90 4.03 -5.87 -2.48
CA ALA A 90 4.72 -4.77 -1.83
C ALA A 90 5.00 -5.16 -0.37
N ARG A 91 6.25 -5.52 -0.07
CA ARG A 91 6.69 -5.95 1.25
C ARG A 91 7.47 -4.84 1.94
N ILE A 92 7.11 -4.53 3.18
CA ILE A 92 7.87 -3.61 4.03
C ILE A 92 8.76 -4.43 4.98
N THR A 93 10.06 -4.11 4.98
CA THR A 93 11.10 -4.79 5.76
C THR A 93 11.69 -3.91 6.87
N GLY A 94 11.38 -2.61 6.88
CA GLY A 94 11.73 -1.71 7.98
C GLY A 94 10.78 -1.84 9.17
N ASN A 95 10.98 -0.96 10.16
CA ASN A 95 10.27 -0.98 11.45
C ASN A 95 9.14 0.06 11.55
N ASN A 96 8.83 0.75 10.45
CA ASN A 96 7.81 1.79 10.41
C ASN A 96 6.52 1.26 9.80
N GLY A 97 5.38 1.69 10.35
CA GLY A 97 4.07 1.49 9.73
C GLY A 97 3.94 2.27 8.42
N SER A 98 2.98 1.87 7.59
CA SER A 98 2.68 2.51 6.31
C SER A 98 1.51 3.49 6.44
N ASN A 99 1.74 4.76 6.11
CA ASN A 99 0.71 5.79 6.03
C ASN A 99 0.33 6.01 4.57
N ILE A 100 -0.90 5.66 4.22
CA ILE A 100 -1.46 5.77 2.87
C ILE A 100 -2.50 6.88 2.89
N PHE A 101 -2.09 8.11 2.61
CA PHE A 101 -2.95 9.30 2.66
C PHE A 101 -3.34 9.83 1.28
N GLY A 102 -2.66 9.38 0.22
CA GLY A 102 -2.98 9.69 -1.17
C GLY A 102 -3.51 8.50 -1.96
N THR A 103 -3.24 8.46 -3.27
CA THR A 103 -3.70 7.40 -4.17
C THR A 103 -2.68 6.26 -4.25
N LEU A 104 -3.13 5.06 -3.90
CA LEU A 104 -2.42 3.79 -4.13
C LEU A 104 -3.00 3.11 -5.38
N GLY A 105 -2.18 2.91 -6.40
CA GLY A 105 -2.65 2.34 -7.66
C GLY A 105 -1.76 1.27 -8.27
N VAL A 106 -2.33 0.57 -9.24
CA VAL A 106 -1.63 -0.37 -10.13
C VAL A 106 -1.95 0.06 -11.56
N ASP A 107 -0.93 0.35 -12.36
CA ASP A 107 -1.11 0.67 -13.78
C ASP A 107 -1.27 -0.61 -14.59
N GLY A 108 -2.43 -1.26 -14.42
CA GLY A 108 -2.76 -2.56 -14.99
C GLY A 108 -3.82 -3.31 -14.21
N GLY A 109 -3.90 -4.62 -14.43
CA GLY A 109 -4.93 -5.51 -13.87
C GLY A 109 -4.46 -6.42 -12.74
N ALA A 110 -3.19 -6.36 -12.35
CA ALA A 110 -2.63 -7.21 -11.30
C ALA A 110 -3.27 -6.95 -9.93
N ASN A 111 -3.35 -8.00 -9.13
CA ASN A 111 -3.67 -7.91 -7.70
C ASN A 111 -2.50 -7.28 -6.94
N LEU A 112 -2.80 -6.51 -5.91
CA LEU A 112 -1.81 -5.91 -5.02
C LEU A 112 -1.87 -6.55 -3.63
N PHE A 113 -0.74 -7.06 -3.18
CA PHE A 113 -0.53 -7.57 -1.83
C PHE A 113 0.38 -6.60 -1.07
N LEU A 114 -0.17 -5.88 -0.10
CA LEU A 114 0.58 -4.93 0.73
C LEU A 114 0.84 -5.53 2.11
N ILE A 115 2.11 -5.74 2.45
CA ILE A 115 2.52 -6.44 3.67
C ILE A 115 3.38 -5.51 4.52
N ASN A 116 2.86 -5.08 5.68
CA ASN A 116 3.64 -4.35 6.68
C ASN A 116 3.29 -4.83 8.09
N PRO A 117 4.17 -5.61 8.75
CA PRO A 117 3.95 -6.05 10.12
C PRO A 117 3.84 -4.94 11.16
N ASN A 118 4.29 -3.72 10.86
CA ASN A 118 4.22 -2.59 11.78
C ASN A 118 2.87 -1.85 11.69
N GLY A 119 1.96 -2.28 10.82
CA GLY A 119 0.65 -1.70 10.62
C GLY A 119 0.52 -0.82 9.37
N ILE A 120 -0.73 -0.56 8.99
CA ILE A 120 -1.09 0.21 7.79
C ILE A 120 -2.23 1.16 8.15
N THR A 121 -2.09 2.45 7.83
CA THR A 121 -3.11 3.47 8.05
C THR A 121 -3.54 4.07 6.73
N PHE A 122 -4.79 3.87 6.34
CA PHE A 122 -5.43 4.59 5.25
C PHE A 122 -6.05 5.88 5.79
N GLY A 123 -5.51 7.02 5.38
CA GLY A 123 -6.00 8.35 5.79
C GLY A 123 -7.34 8.71 5.18
N VAL A 124 -7.93 9.83 5.60
CA VAL A 124 -9.28 10.26 5.16
C VAL A 124 -9.41 10.52 3.65
N GLU A 125 -8.32 10.89 2.99
CA GLU A 125 -8.26 11.14 1.54
C GLU A 125 -7.59 9.99 0.77
N ALA A 126 -7.33 8.87 1.45
CA ALA A 126 -6.76 7.69 0.80
C ALA A 126 -7.71 7.19 -0.28
N SER A 127 -7.15 6.89 -1.46
CA SER A 127 -7.90 6.34 -2.58
C SER A 127 -7.18 5.15 -3.19
N LEU A 128 -7.96 4.20 -3.67
CA LEU A 128 -7.46 3.03 -4.39
C LEU A 128 -7.80 3.17 -5.87
N ASP A 129 -6.79 3.09 -6.72
CA ASP A 129 -6.96 3.01 -8.18
C ASP A 129 -6.45 1.65 -8.68
N LEU A 130 -7.27 0.63 -8.44
CA LEU A 130 -6.93 -0.77 -8.65
C LEU A 130 -7.99 -1.44 -9.54
N ARG A 131 -7.52 -2.08 -10.62
CA ARG A 131 -8.36 -2.91 -11.50
C ARG A 131 -8.35 -4.40 -11.09
N GLY A 132 -7.34 -4.82 -10.33
CA GLY A 132 -7.29 -6.11 -9.62
C GLY A 132 -7.76 -5.98 -8.17
N SER A 133 -7.51 -7.01 -7.36
CA SER A 133 -7.86 -7.05 -5.94
C SER A 133 -6.77 -6.43 -5.04
N LEU A 134 -7.15 -5.99 -3.83
CA LEU A 134 -6.22 -5.56 -2.78
C LEU A 134 -6.28 -6.54 -1.60
N PHE A 135 -5.11 -7.02 -1.17
CA PHE A 135 -4.92 -7.73 0.08
C PHE A 135 -3.87 -7.01 0.92
N ALA A 136 -4.28 -6.38 2.02
CA ALA A 136 -3.38 -5.72 2.95
C ALA A 136 -3.28 -6.51 4.24
N THR A 137 -2.07 -6.75 4.73
CA THR A 137 -1.86 -7.57 5.92
C THR A 137 -0.68 -7.13 6.77
N THR A 138 -0.75 -7.52 8.04
CA THR A 138 0.32 -7.31 9.02
C THR A 138 0.92 -8.60 9.57
N ALA A 139 0.67 -9.74 8.90
CA ALA A 139 1.33 -11.01 9.19
C ALA A 139 2.85 -10.90 9.10
N THR A 140 3.58 -11.52 10.02
CA THR A 140 5.03 -11.68 9.91
C THR A 140 5.45 -12.96 9.21
N ASP A 141 4.60 -13.99 9.18
CA ASP A 141 5.00 -15.33 8.76
C ASP A 141 3.99 -15.99 7.83
N ILE A 142 4.49 -16.87 6.97
CA ILE A 142 3.71 -17.83 6.18
C ILE A 142 4.02 -19.23 6.72
N GLU A 143 3.01 -19.98 7.11
CA GLU A 143 3.14 -21.41 7.44
C GLU A 143 3.24 -22.23 6.15
N LEU A 144 4.32 -23.01 6.02
CA LEU A 144 4.55 -23.89 4.88
C LEU A 144 3.88 -25.25 5.09
N ASN A 145 3.80 -26.05 4.03
CA ASN A 145 3.14 -27.37 4.06
C ASN A 145 3.75 -28.35 5.09
N ASP A 146 5.02 -28.16 5.47
CA ASP A 146 5.71 -28.96 6.49
C ASP A 146 5.51 -28.42 7.92
N GLY A 147 4.71 -27.36 8.09
CA GLY A 147 4.44 -26.68 9.36
C GLY A 147 5.52 -25.70 9.79
N SER A 148 6.58 -25.50 8.99
CA SER A 148 7.59 -24.48 9.28
C SER A 148 7.07 -23.07 8.98
N LEU A 149 7.61 -22.07 9.67
CA LEU A 149 7.26 -20.66 9.45
C LEU A 149 8.33 -19.98 8.62
N LEU A 150 7.91 -19.40 7.50
CA LEU A 150 8.72 -18.52 6.66
C LEU A 150 8.43 -17.07 7.04
N ASN A 151 9.42 -16.39 7.62
CA ASN A 151 9.30 -14.98 7.96
C ASN A 151 9.30 -14.10 6.71
N ILE A 152 8.19 -13.40 6.46
CA ILE A 152 7.95 -12.67 5.21
C ILE A 152 8.96 -11.54 5.04
N SER A 153 9.22 -10.72 6.06
CA SER A 153 10.11 -9.56 5.97
C SER A 153 11.58 -9.93 5.71
N SER A 154 12.04 -11.09 6.19
CA SER A 154 13.44 -11.52 6.04
C SER A 154 13.67 -12.56 4.93
N ALA A 155 12.61 -13.14 4.37
CA ALA A 155 12.72 -14.16 3.33
C ALA A 155 13.40 -13.63 2.06
N ALA A 156 14.12 -14.52 1.38
CA ALA A 156 14.62 -14.24 0.04
C ALA A 156 13.43 -14.08 -0.95
N PRO A 157 13.49 -13.14 -1.92
CA PRO A 157 12.40 -12.89 -2.87
C PRO A 157 11.93 -14.13 -3.64
N ASP A 158 12.85 -14.99 -4.07
CA ASP A 158 12.57 -16.23 -4.79
C ASP A 158 11.83 -17.27 -3.93
N ALA A 159 12.15 -17.35 -2.63
CA ALA A 159 11.43 -18.20 -1.69
C ALA A 159 9.97 -17.78 -1.54
N LEU A 160 9.69 -16.47 -1.46
CA LEU A 160 8.31 -15.96 -1.39
C LEU A 160 7.54 -16.18 -2.69
N LEU A 161 8.17 -15.96 -3.85
CA LEU A 161 7.50 -16.14 -5.15
C LEU A 161 7.39 -17.59 -5.62
N SER A 162 8.01 -18.52 -4.90
CA SER A 162 7.78 -19.96 -5.08
C SER A 162 6.44 -20.42 -4.47
N ILE A 163 5.81 -19.56 -3.67
CA ILE A 163 4.52 -19.77 -3.03
C ILE A 163 3.48 -18.96 -3.81
N ASP A 164 2.38 -19.58 -4.23
CA ASP A 164 1.29 -18.84 -4.89
C ASP A 164 0.55 -17.97 -3.86
N PRO A 165 0.62 -16.63 -3.96
CA PRO A 165 0.01 -15.74 -2.98
C PRO A 165 -1.52 -15.88 -2.94
N ASN A 166 -2.18 -16.18 -4.07
CA ASN A 166 -3.64 -16.33 -4.11
C ASN A 166 -4.12 -17.59 -3.38
N ALA A 167 -3.32 -18.65 -3.42
CA ALA A 167 -3.66 -19.92 -2.78
C ALA A 167 -3.34 -19.92 -1.27
N ILE A 168 -2.31 -19.18 -0.87
CA ILE A 168 -1.66 -19.38 0.44
C ILE A 168 -1.96 -18.25 1.41
N PHE A 169 -1.98 -16.99 0.96
CA PHE A 169 -2.10 -15.86 1.90
C PHE A 169 -3.43 -15.83 2.68
N PRO A 170 -4.57 -16.24 2.11
CA PRO A 170 -5.81 -16.28 2.89
C PRO A 170 -5.79 -17.27 4.07
N ASN A 171 -4.98 -18.33 4.03
CA ASN A 171 -5.09 -19.46 4.98
C ASN A 171 -3.81 -19.80 5.75
N ALA A 172 -2.65 -19.34 5.28
CA ALA A 172 -1.35 -19.72 5.83
C ALA A 172 -0.61 -18.56 6.49
N LEU A 173 -1.15 -17.34 6.48
CA LEU A 173 -0.55 -16.23 7.20
C LEU A 173 -0.67 -16.46 8.71
N ARG A 174 0.40 -16.15 9.43
CA ARG A 174 0.51 -16.31 10.89
C ARG A 174 1.16 -15.08 11.50
N ASN A 175 1.03 -14.98 12.83
CA ASN A 175 1.72 -13.99 13.64
C ASN A 175 1.47 -12.55 13.17
N TYR A 176 0.20 -12.15 13.14
CA TYR A 176 -0.18 -10.78 12.81
C TYR A 176 0.35 -9.82 13.89
N GLN A 177 0.94 -8.71 13.48
CA GLN A 177 1.46 -7.68 14.37
C GLN A 177 0.89 -6.32 13.99
N GLY A 178 0.58 -5.44 14.93
CA GLY A 178 0.08 -4.11 14.61
C GLY A 178 -1.33 -4.08 13.97
N SER A 179 -1.79 -2.86 13.71
CA SER A 179 -3.17 -2.60 13.27
C SER A 179 -3.26 -2.17 11.82
N ILE A 180 -4.37 -2.50 11.16
CA ILE A 180 -4.83 -1.80 9.97
C ILE A 180 -5.95 -0.84 10.36
N GLN A 181 -5.77 0.45 10.09
CA GLN A 181 -6.78 1.49 10.34
C GLN A 181 -7.20 2.11 9.01
N SER A 182 -8.50 2.25 8.77
CA SER A 182 -9.00 3.04 7.64
C SER A 182 -9.92 4.16 8.12
N PHE A 183 -9.55 5.38 7.73
CA PHE A 183 -10.36 6.58 7.88
C PHE A 183 -11.04 7.01 6.56
N ALA A 184 -10.78 6.30 5.47
CA ALA A 184 -11.39 6.49 4.15
C ALA A 184 -12.45 5.43 3.82
N ASP A 185 -13.36 5.79 2.93
CA ASP A 185 -14.25 4.87 2.23
C ASP A 185 -13.48 4.19 1.10
N LEU A 186 -12.73 3.14 1.44
CA LEU A 186 -11.95 2.38 0.46
C LEU A 186 -12.89 1.61 -0.48
N THR A 187 -12.87 1.96 -1.76
CA THR A 187 -13.65 1.30 -2.80
C THR A 187 -12.75 0.65 -3.83
N ILE A 188 -13.15 -0.51 -4.32
CA ILE A 188 -12.54 -1.20 -5.46
C ILE A 188 -13.65 -1.61 -6.43
N ASN A 189 -13.30 -1.99 -7.66
CA ASN A 189 -14.28 -2.44 -8.64
C ASN A 189 -15.11 -3.65 -8.13
N GLU A 190 -16.41 -3.70 -8.43
CA GLU A 190 -17.36 -4.68 -7.85
C GLU A 190 -17.01 -6.16 -8.10
N SER A 191 -16.16 -6.45 -9.09
CA SER A 191 -15.68 -7.81 -9.40
C SER A 191 -14.39 -8.19 -8.68
N GLN A 192 -13.84 -7.30 -7.85
CA GLN A 192 -12.58 -7.44 -7.13
C GLN A 192 -12.80 -7.50 -5.62
N SER A 193 -11.81 -8.00 -4.89
CA SER A 193 -11.85 -8.10 -3.44
C SER A 193 -10.97 -7.05 -2.77
N LEU A 194 -11.45 -6.51 -1.65
CA LEU A 194 -10.68 -5.72 -0.69
C LEU A 194 -10.58 -6.52 0.61
N SER A 195 -9.39 -6.99 0.94
CA SER A 195 -9.13 -7.76 2.17
C SER A 195 -8.13 -7.03 3.06
N LEU A 196 -8.51 -6.79 4.31
CA LEU A 196 -7.64 -6.22 5.35
C LEU A 196 -7.51 -7.26 6.47
N VAL A 197 -6.31 -7.78 6.71
CA VAL A 197 -6.07 -8.89 7.65
C VAL A 197 -4.92 -8.56 8.59
N ALA A 198 -5.23 -8.33 9.87
CA ALA A 198 -4.27 -7.86 10.87
C ALA A 198 -4.65 -8.36 12.27
N ASP A 199 -3.80 -8.07 13.26
CA ASP A 199 -4.09 -8.30 14.68
C ASP A 199 -5.32 -7.47 15.12
N VAL A 200 -5.37 -6.22 14.66
CA VAL A 200 -6.51 -5.33 14.84
C VAL A 200 -6.87 -4.65 13.52
N VAL A 201 -8.14 -4.68 13.15
CA VAL A 201 -8.69 -3.92 12.01
C VAL A 201 -9.71 -2.90 12.50
N GLU A 202 -9.45 -1.62 12.29
CA GLU A 202 -10.35 -0.52 12.63
C GLU A 202 -10.82 0.20 11.36
N MET A 203 -12.13 0.20 11.12
CA MET A 203 -12.74 0.89 9.99
C MET A 203 -13.63 2.00 10.54
N LYS A 204 -13.36 3.25 10.16
CA LYS A 204 -14.32 4.32 10.42
C LYS A 204 -15.48 4.16 9.44
N MET A 205 -16.63 3.67 9.93
CA MET A 205 -17.83 3.53 9.11
C MET A 205 -18.39 4.92 8.76
N SER A 206 -18.29 5.31 7.48
CA SER A 206 -19.21 6.28 6.90
C SER A 206 -20.55 5.56 6.68
N GLY A 207 -21.51 5.78 7.58
CA GLY A 207 -22.94 5.43 7.44
C GLY A 207 -23.32 4.15 6.66
N LEU A 208 -23.66 3.08 7.39
CA LEU A 208 -24.57 1.98 7.01
C LEU A 208 -24.51 1.48 5.54
N GLY A 209 -23.80 0.37 5.31
CA GLY A 209 -24.16 -0.60 4.27
C GLY A 209 -23.06 -1.03 3.30
N SER A 210 -22.02 -1.72 3.76
CA SER A 210 -21.29 -2.67 2.92
C SER A 210 -20.68 -3.75 3.80
N GLN A 211 -20.87 -5.02 3.43
CA GLN A 211 -20.38 -6.15 4.20
C GLN A 211 -18.85 -6.24 4.06
N VAL A 212 -18.14 -5.85 5.10
CA VAL A 212 -16.72 -6.15 5.27
C VAL A 212 -16.62 -7.50 5.98
N GLY A 213 -16.01 -8.49 5.32
CA GLY A 213 -15.69 -9.76 5.94
C GLY A 213 -14.59 -9.57 6.97
N ILE A 214 -14.96 -9.48 8.25
CA ILE A 214 -14.03 -9.59 9.37
C ILE A 214 -13.87 -11.08 9.63
N GLN A 215 -12.71 -11.66 9.30
CA GLN A 215 -12.37 -12.99 9.83
C GLN A 215 -11.86 -12.81 11.26
N ASP A 216 -12.77 -12.90 12.21
CA ASP A 216 -12.47 -13.10 13.63
C ASP A 216 -12.22 -14.60 13.84
N GLU A 217 -11.05 -14.99 14.35
CA GLU A 217 -10.58 -16.39 14.46
C GLU A 217 -11.34 -17.25 15.50
N THR A 218 -12.64 -17.03 15.71
CA THR A 218 -13.45 -17.86 16.63
C THR A 218 -14.49 -18.75 15.96
N SER A 219 -14.45 -18.91 14.63
CA SER A 219 -15.42 -19.75 13.90
C SER A 219 -14.77 -20.93 13.17
N PHE A 220 -14.16 -21.84 13.90
CA PHE A 220 -14.02 -23.23 13.42
C PHE A 220 -15.41 -23.88 13.45
N PHE A 221 -16.06 -24.00 12.30
CA PHE A 221 -17.18 -24.94 12.15
C PHE A 221 -16.73 -26.16 11.34
N PHE A 222 -16.49 -27.25 12.07
CA PHE A 222 -16.61 -28.61 11.55
C PHE A 222 -18.04 -28.81 11.06
N ASP A 223 -18.25 -28.91 9.75
CA ASP A 223 -19.52 -29.44 9.24
C ASP A 223 -19.41 -30.96 9.07
N LYS A 224 -19.99 -31.67 10.06
CA LYS A 224 -20.93 -32.81 9.94
C LYS A 224 -20.99 -33.58 11.27
N PRO A 225 -22.09 -34.29 11.62
CA PRO A 225 -23.30 -34.58 10.84
C PRO A 225 -24.65 -34.47 11.61
N VAL A 226 -25.73 -34.79 10.87
CA VAL A 226 -27.01 -35.38 11.27
C VAL A 226 -28.19 -34.42 11.47
N VAL A 227 -29.18 -34.56 10.56
CA VAL A 227 -30.60 -34.63 10.96
C VAL A 227 -31.25 -35.82 10.26
N LYS A 228 -31.63 -36.83 11.04
CA LYS A 228 -32.75 -37.73 10.74
C LYS A 228 -34.05 -37.04 11.16
N ARG A 229 -35.11 -37.22 10.37
CA ARG A 229 -36.56 -37.35 10.72
C ARG A 229 -37.38 -37.02 9.44
N HIS A 230 -38.35 -37.79 8.97
CA HIS A 230 -39.02 -39.03 9.40
C HIS A 230 -39.08 -39.99 8.21
#